data_AF-A0A821FTS8-F1
#
_entry.id   AF-A0A821FTS8-F1
#
_cell.length_a   1.000
_cell.length_b   1.000
_cell.length_c   1.000
_cell.angle_alpha   90.00
_cell.angle_beta   90.00
_cell.angle_gamma   90.00
#
_symmetry.space_group_name_H-M   'P 1'
#
loop_
_entity.id
_entity.type
_entity.pdbx_description
1 polymer ?
#
loop_
_entity_poly.entity_id
_entity_poly.type
_entity_poly.pdbx_seq_one_letter_code
_entity_poly.pdbx_strand_id
1 'polypeptide(L)'
;EKGNKRTRVRQYAWGIVDVEDEVHSDFIALRSMLIRTNLNDLRDVTHNIHYENYRYKKLNSFHGNDIKNGKTLQTPSVNKNFLSQIEDERIETETRLEKMSRDMEAVYQSKVTEKLQKLEESKQNVLKTQETYRLNIQQEEERFQLKREEFERARREWEESLTKTGFADQIGSLT
;
A
#
# COMPACT_ATOMS: atom_id res chain seq x y z
N GLU A 1 -6.81 -22.44 75.60
CA GLU A 1 -5.57 -21.67 75.79
C GLU A 1 -4.39 -22.61 75.55
N LYS A 2 -3.68 -22.48 74.42
CA LYS A 2 -2.38 -23.16 74.22
C LYS A 2 -1.31 -22.13 74.57
N GLY A 3 -0.70 -22.25 75.75
CA GLY A 3 0.44 -21.42 76.16
C GLY A 3 0.22 -19.89 76.18
N ASN A 4 -0.76 -19.40 76.96
CA ASN A 4 -1.04 -17.97 77.21
C ASN A 4 -1.26 -17.08 75.95
N LYS A 5 -1.44 -17.69 74.77
CA LYS A 5 -1.75 -17.01 73.51
C LYS A 5 -3.20 -17.29 73.14
N ARG A 6 -3.95 -16.24 72.81
CA ARG A 6 -5.31 -16.35 72.28
C ARG A 6 -5.23 -16.74 70.80
N THR A 7 -5.75 -17.91 70.46
CA THR A 7 -5.75 -18.45 69.09
C THR A 7 -7.16 -18.52 68.52
N ARG A 8 -7.31 -18.35 67.21
CA ARG A 8 -8.59 -18.44 66.51
C ARG A 8 -8.89 -19.89 66.16
N VAL A 9 -10.01 -20.41 66.62
CA VAL A 9 -10.40 -21.82 66.43
C VAL A 9 -11.83 -21.93 65.92
N ARG A 10 -12.13 -23.06 65.26
CA ARG A 10 -13.50 -23.50 64.97
C ARG A 10 -13.83 -24.69 65.85
N GLN A 11 -14.91 -24.59 66.62
CA GLN A 11 -15.32 -25.63 67.55
C GLN A 11 -16.51 -26.41 66.98
N TYR A 12 -16.40 -27.73 67.01
CA TYR A 12 -17.43 -28.69 66.63
C TYR A 12 -17.71 -29.65 67.80
N ALA A 13 -18.84 -30.36 67.76
CA ALA A 13 -19.20 -31.34 68.79
C ALA A 13 -18.18 -32.49 68.94
N TRP A 14 -17.39 -32.74 67.90
CA TRP A 14 -16.39 -33.82 67.82
C TRP A 14 -14.94 -33.33 67.93
N GLY A 15 -14.69 -32.02 68.07
CA GLY A 15 -13.32 -31.51 68.17
C GLY A 15 -13.16 -30.02 67.91
N ILE A 16 -11.92 -29.55 68.02
CA ILE A 16 -11.55 -28.15 67.80
C ILE A 16 -10.50 -28.12 66.70
N VAL A 17 -10.74 -27.28 65.69
CA VAL A 17 -9.81 -27.04 64.58
C VAL A 17 -9.14 -25.69 64.80
N ASP A 18 -7.82 -25.71 64.91
CA ASP A 18 -7.01 -24.49 65.03
C ASP A 18 -6.75 -23.91 63.63
N VAL A 19 -7.13 -22.64 63.41
CA VAL A 19 -6.99 -21.98 62.11
C VAL A 19 -5.55 -21.50 61.89
N GLU A 20 -4.76 -21.36 62.95
CA GLU A 20 -3.34 -21.01 62.87
C GLU A 20 -2.42 -22.23 62.92
N ASP A 21 -2.95 -23.44 62.74
CA ASP A 21 -2.17 -24.67 62.63
C ASP A 21 -2.07 -25.11 61.17
N GLU A 22 -0.85 -25.18 60.63
CA GLU A 22 -0.58 -25.55 59.23
C GLU A 22 -1.02 -26.98 58.91
N VAL A 23 -1.15 -27.86 59.91
CA VAL A 23 -1.66 -29.22 59.71
C VAL A 23 -3.17 -29.22 59.43
N HIS A 24 -3.88 -28.22 59.97
CA HIS A 24 -5.34 -28.12 59.89
C HIS A 24 -5.81 -27.16 58.78
N SER A 25 -5.00 -26.15 58.42
CA SER A 25 -5.39 -25.12 57.45
C SER A 25 -4.22 -24.40 56.79
N ASP A 26 -4.34 -24.13 55.49
CA ASP A 26 -3.41 -23.30 54.72
C ASP A 26 -3.56 -21.79 54.99
N PHE A 27 -4.32 -21.40 56.02
CA PHE A 27 -4.59 -20.00 56.34
C PHE A 27 -3.31 -19.19 56.55
N ILE A 28 -2.26 -19.79 57.14
CA ILE A 28 -0.97 -19.13 57.35
C ILE A 28 -0.31 -18.77 56.02
N ALA A 29 -0.33 -19.71 55.05
CA ALA A 29 0.22 -19.50 53.72
C ALA A 29 -0.57 -18.41 52.97
N LEU A 30 -1.90 -18.49 52.98
CA LEU A 30 -2.78 -17.49 52.34
C LEU A 30 -2.59 -16.09 52.94
N ARG A 31 -2.55 -15.98 54.27
CA ARG A 31 -2.29 -14.71 54.95
C ARG A 31 -0.94 -14.14 54.53
N SER A 32 0.11 -14.96 54.51
CA SER A 32 1.45 -14.51 54.13
C SER A 32 1.49 -14.03 52.69
N MET A 33 0.88 -14.77 51.78
CA MET A 33 0.74 -14.39 50.38
C MET A 33 0.02 -13.04 50.22
N LEU A 34 -1.15 -12.88 50.84
CA LEU A 34 -2.00 -11.70 50.64
C LEU A 34 -1.45 -10.42 51.29
N ILE A 35 -0.99 -10.50 52.54
CA ILE A 35 -0.68 -9.28 53.33
C ILE A 35 0.80 -9.09 53.63
N ARG A 36 1.66 -10.12 53.51
CA ARG A 36 3.10 -9.97 53.77
C ARG A 36 3.91 -9.77 52.49
N THR A 37 3.65 -10.57 51.46
CA THR A 37 4.49 -10.56 50.24
C THR A 37 3.86 -9.81 49.08
N ASN A 38 2.58 -10.06 48.77
CA ASN A 38 2.02 -9.65 47.47
C ASN A 38 1.05 -8.46 47.54
N LEU A 39 0.87 -7.82 48.69
CA LEU A 39 -0.13 -6.76 48.86
C LEU A 39 0.07 -5.59 47.89
N ASN A 40 1.32 -5.16 47.71
CA ASN A 40 1.63 -4.06 46.79
C ASN A 40 1.38 -4.46 45.34
N ASP A 41 1.80 -5.67 44.93
CA ASP A 41 1.56 -6.17 43.58
C ASP A 41 0.05 -6.30 43.27
N LEU A 42 -0.74 -6.82 44.21
CA LEU A 42 -2.20 -6.86 44.08
C LEU A 42 -2.82 -5.47 43.92
N ARG A 43 -2.32 -4.47 44.66
CA ARG A 43 -2.74 -3.07 44.51
C ARG A 43 -2.36 -2.52 43.14
N ASP A 44 -1.13 -2.77 42.70
CA ASP A 44 -0.59 -2.22 41.47
C ASP A 44 -1.28 -2.86 40.23
N VAL A 45 -1.54 -4.16 40.25
CA VAL A 45 -2.38 -4.85 39.24
C VAL A 45 -3.80 -4.28 39.24
N THR A 46 -4.39 -4.07 40.42
CA THR A 46 -5.74 -3.48 40.51
C THR A 46 -5.78 -2.07 39.95
N HIS A 47 -4.76 -1.25 40.21
CA HIS A 47 -4.70 0.11 39.73
C HIS A 47 -4.38 0.19 38.22
N ASN A 48 -3.28 -0.42 37.80
CA ASN A 48 -2.74 -0.27 36.45
C ASN A 48 -3.46 -1.11 35.41
N ILE A 49 -4.10 -2.21 35.82
CA ILE A 49 -4.81 -3.11 34.90
C ILE A 49 -6.31 -2.97 35.09
N HIS A 50 -6.84 -3.32 36.27
CA HIS A 50 -8.29 -3.40 36.43
C HIS A 50 -8.96 -2.02 36.39
N TYR A 51 -8.41 -1.04 37.11
CA TYR A 51 -8.95 0.31 37.14
C TYR A 51 -8.73 1.04 35.82
N GLU A 52 -7.54 0.99 35.22
CA GLU A 52 -7.33 1.63 33.91
C GLU A 52 -8.19 1.00 32.80
N ASN A 53 -8.37 -0.32 32.77
CA ASN A 53 -9.29 -0.96 31.82
C ASN A 53 -10.74 -0.48 32.01
N TYR A 54 -11.19 -0.36 33.26
CA TYR A 54 -12.50 0.18 33.56
C TYR A 54 -12.60 1.66 33.15
N ARG A 55 -11.58 2.46 33.48
CA ARG A 55 -11.50 3.88 33.18
C ARG A 55 -11.55 4.14 31.68
N TYR A 56 -10.77 3.42 30.88
CA TYR A 56 -10.81 3.47 29.42
C TYR A 56 -12.20 3.17 28.87
N LYS A 57 -12.81 2.05 29.29
CA LYS A 57 -14.17 1.68 28.86
C LYS A 57 -15.19 2.75 29.22
N LYS A 58 -15.10 3.31 30.43
CA LYS A 58 -16.04 4.32 30.92
C LYS A 58 -15.89 5.62 30.15
N LEU A 59 -14.67 6.10 29.95
CA LEU A 59 -14.40 7.30 29.16
C LEU A 59 -14.90 7.13 27.73
N ASN A 60 -14.57 6.04 27.04
CA ASN A 60 -15.02 5.82 25.66
C ASN A 60 -16.54 5.71 25.55
N SER A 61 -17.20 5.14 26.56
CA SER A 61 -18.67 5.06 26.59
C SER A 61 -19.33 6.43 26.82
N PHE A 62 -18.67 7.37 27.50
CA PHE A 62 -19.15 8.76 27.59
C PHE A 62 -18.99 9.46 26.23
N HIS A 63 -17.78 9.43 25.64
CA HIS A 63 -17.54 10.07 24.34
C HIS A 63 -18.40 9.51 23.20
N GLY A 64 -18.77 8.21 23.22
CA GLY A 64 -19.66 7.61 22.22
C GLY A 64 -21.16 7.90 22.41
N ASN A 65 -21.61 8.24 23.62
CA ASN A 65 -23.02 8.53 23.92
C ASN A 65 -23.33 10.03 23.92
N ASP A 66 -22.34 10.89 24.18
CA ASP A 66 -22.49 12.35 24.13
C ASP A 66 -22.67 12.89 22.69
N ILE A 67 -22.30 12.12 21.65
CA ILE A 67 -22.61 12.47 20.25
C ILE A 67 -24.09 12.24 19.91
N LYS A 68 -24.81 11.39 20.66
CA LYS A 68 -26.21 11.04 20.32
C LYS A 68 -27.25 11.79 21.14
N ASN A 69 -26.93 12.19 22.37
CA ASN A 69 -27.89 12.86 23.26
C ASN A 69 -27.25 14.13 23.82
N GLY A 70 -27.47 15.27 23.17
CA GLY A 70 -26.93 16.59 23.55
C GLY A 70 -27.39 17.10 24.94
N LYS A 71 -26.98 16.44 26.01
CA LYS A 71 -27.14 16.88 27.40
C LYS A 71 -25.81 16.76 28.13
N THR A 72 -25.07 17.85 28.09
CA THR A 72 -23.84 18.09 28.83
C THR A 72 -24.05 17.89 30.33
N LEU A 73 -23.58 16.79 30.90
CA LEU A 73 -23.25 16.74 32.33
C LEU A 73 -21.86 17.34 32.52
N GLN A 74 -21.83 18.60 32.92
CA GLN A 74 -20.60 19.29 33.30
C GLN A 74 -20.03 18.69 34.59
N THR A 75 -19.01 17.86 34.46
CA THR A 75 -18.03 17.67 35.55
C THR A 75 -16.87 18.63 35.31
N PRO A 76 -16.49 19.50 36.26
CA PRO A 76 -15.35 20.40 36.12
C PRO A 76 -14.06 19.61 36.36
N SER A 77 -13.63 18.83 35.37
CA SER A 77 -12.31 18.22 35.39
C SER A 77 -11.40 19.00 34.46
N VAL A 78 -10.46 19.71 35.08
CA VAL A 78 -9.47 20.63 34.47
C VAL A 78 -8.42 19.89 33.63
N ASN A 79 -8.70 18.67 33.16
CA ASN A 79 -7.85 17.97 32.23
C ASN A 79 -8.68 17.52 31.03
N LYS A 80 -8.85 18.43 30.07
CA LYS A 80 -9.08 18.00 28.69
C LYS A 80 -7.94 17.05 28.34
N ASN A 81 -8.29 15.79 28.07
CA ASN A 81 -7.40 14.64 28.06
C ASN A 81 -6.20 14.86 27.12
N PHE A 82 -5.01 15.08 27.67
CA PHE A 82 -3.71 15.08 26.95
C PHE A 82 -3.54 13.85 26.05
N LEU A 83 -4.10 12.71 26.46
CA LEU A 83 -4.16 11.49 25.66
C LEU A 83 -5.04 11.61 24.41
N SER A 84 -6.18 12.32 24.48
CA SER A 84 -6.99 12.61 23.29
C SER A 84 -6.23 13.53 22.35
N GLN A 85 -5.58 14.56 22.89
CA GLN A 85 -4.79 15.48 22.08
C GLN A 85 -3.62 14.79 21.35
N ILE A 86 -2.90 13.89 22.04
CA ILE A 86 -1.84 13.10 21.41
C ILE A 86 -2.39 12.16 20.34
N GLU A 87 -3.51 11.48 20.62
CA GLU A 87 -4.11 10.56 19.65
C GLU A 87 -4.67 11.34 18.43
N ASP A 88 -5.30 12.48 18.65
CA ASP A 88 -5.80 13.36 17.60
C ASP A 88 -4.65 13.90 16.73
N GLU A 89 -3.54 14.33 17.35
CA GLU A 89 -2.32 14.74 16.64
C GLU A 89 -1.67 13.57 15.87
N ARG A 90 -1.67 12.36 16.45
CA ARG A 90 -1.17 11.13 15.79
C ARG A 90 -2.03 10.78 14.57
N ILE A 91 -3.35 10.82 14.70
CA ILE A 91 -4.29 10.55 13.61
C ILE A 91 -4.17 11.62 12.53
N GLU A 92 -4.02 12.89 12.89
CA GLU A 92 -3.84 13.98 11.93
C GLU A 92 -2.54 13.82 11.14
N THR A 93 -1.43 13.51 11.82
CA THR A 93 -0.13 13.29 11.16
C THR A 93 -0.16 12.06 10.26
N GLU A 94 -0.75 10.96 10.70
CA GLU A 94 -0.92 9.73 9.92
C GLU A 94 -1.78 9.99 8.67
N THR A 95 -2.91 10.68 8.82
CA THR A 95 -3.79 11.05 7.71
C THR A 95 -3.09 11.97 6.72
N ARG A 96 -2.29 12.92 7.21
CA ARG A 96 -1.49 13.83 6.38
C ARG A 96 -0.42 13.08 5.58
N LEU A 97 0.28 12.15 6.21
CA LEU A 97 1.28 11.30 5.56
C LEU A 97 0.65 10.42 4.50
N GLU A 98 -0.49 9.79 4.81
CA GLU A 98 -1.20 8.96 3.85
C GLU A 98 -1.70 9.77 2.64
N LYS A 99 -2.26 10.97 2.90
CA LYS A 99 -2.65 11.89 1.83
C LYS A 99 -1.46 12.30 0.97
N MET A 100 -0.34 12.67 1.58
CA MET A 100 0.87 13.05 0.84
C MET A 100 1.44 11.89 0.02
N SER A 101 1.38 10.67 0.56
CA SER A 101 1.77 9.45 -0.16
C SER A 101 0.87 9.20 -1.37
N ARG A 102 -0.45 9.34 -1.23
CA ARG A 102 -1.40 9.20 -2.35
C ARG A 102 -1.17 10.27 -3.41
N ASP A 103 -0.99 11.52 -2.99
CA ASP A 103 -0.74 12.65 -3.90
C ASP A 103 0.59 12.44 -4.67
N MET A 104 1.66 11.97 -4.00
CA MET A 104 2.93 11.64 -4.66
C MET A 104 2.81 10.48 -5.65
N GLU A 105 2.10 9.40 -5.27
CA GLU A 105 1.89 8.24 -6.15
C GLU A 105 1.10 8.66 -7.40
N ALA A 106 0.05 9.47 -7.26
CA ALA A 106 -0.73 9.97 -8.38
C ALA A 106 0.13 10.80 -9.37
N VAL A 107 1.00 11.67 -8.84
CA VAL A 107 1.95 12.45 -9.67
C VAL A 107 2.95 11.53 -10.37
N TYR A 108 3.46 10.51 -9.68
CA TYR A 108 4.37 9.54 -10.26
C TYR A 108 3.72 8.78 -11.41
N GLN A 109 2.53 8.21 -11.19
CA GLN A 109 1.77 7.48 -12.20
C GLN A 109 1.49 8.36 -13.43
N SER A 110 1.03 9.61 -13.22
CA SER A 110 0.77 10.56 -14.30
C SER A 110 2.04 10.86 -15.13
N LYS A 111 3.20 11.01 -14.49
CA LYS A 111 4.47 11.20 -15.20
C LYS A 111 4.90 9.97 -15.98
N VAL A 112 4.71 8.77 -15.42
CA VAL A 112 5.04 7.51 -16.08
C VAL A 112 4.18 7.33 -17.33
N THR A 113 2.88 7.54 -17.22
CA THR A 113 1.96 7.41 -18.36
C THR A 113 2.28 8.45 -19.45
N GLU A 114 2.53 9.71 -19.09
CA GLU A 114 2.94 10.75 -20.04
C GLU A 114 4.23 10.37 -20.78
N LYS A 115 5.23 9.84 -20.06
CA LYS A 115 6.51 9.42 -20.67
C LYS A 115 6.34 8.23 -21.60
N LEU A 116 5.55 7.23 -21.21
CA LEU A 116 5.25 6.07 -22.05
C LEU A 116 4.48 6.49 -23.31
N GLN A 117 3.51 7.40 -23.18
CA GLN A 117 2.77 7.93 -24.32
C GLN A 117 3.69 8.66 -25.29
N LYS A 118 4.56 9.56 -24.80
CA LYS A 118 5.54 10.27 -25.64
C LYS A 118 6.50 9.31 -26.35
N LEU A 119 6.90 8.24 -25.69
CA LEU A 119 7.76 7.23 -26.28
C LEU A 119 7.04 6.47 -27.41
N GLU A 120 5.78 6.11 -27.22
CA GLU A 120 4.97 5.44 -28.25
C GLU A 120 4.71 6.37 -29.44
N GLU A 121 4.35 7.63 -29.20
CA GLU A 121 4.18 8.63 -30.27
C GLU A 121 5.47 8.84 -31.07
N SER A 122 6.62 8.91 -30.39
CA SER A 122 7.92 9.01 -31.05
C SER A 122 8.21 7.79 -31.93
N LYS A 123 7.98 6.59 -31.42
CA LYS A 123 8.13 5.34 -32.16
C LYS A 123 7.21 5.28 -33.39
N GLN A 124 5.94 5.65 -33.23
CA GLN A 124 4.96 5.67 -34.32
C GLN A 124 5.35 6.68 -35.41
N ASN A 125 5.86 7.86 -35.03
CA ASN A 125 6.34 8.85 -35.99
C ASN A 125 7.53 8.32 -36.79
N VAL A 126 8.51 7.67 -36.13
CA VAL A 126 9.65 7.04 -36.84
C VAL A 126 9.16 5.99 -37.82
N LEU A 127 8.23 5.11 -37.41
CA LEU A 127 7.69 4.07 -38.28
C LEU A 127 6.94 4.66 -39.49
N LYS A 128 6.10 5.68 -39.27
CA LYS A 128 5.42 6.38 -40.37
C LYS A 128 6.40 7.03 -41.33
N THR A 129 7.41 7.72 -40.80
CA THR A 129 8.46 8.34 -41.62
C THR A 129 9.23 7.29 -42.42
N GLN A 130 9.60 6.17 -41.80
CA GLN A 130 10.26 5.05 -42.46
C GLN A 130 9.39 4.49 -43.60
N GLU A 131 8.10 4.29 -43.36
CA GLU A 131 7.17 3.77 -44.36
C GLU A 131 6.99 4.74 -45.54
N THR A 132 6.89 6.04 -45.27
CA THR A 132 6.85 7.07 -46.32
C THR A 132 8.09 7.03 -47.20
N TYR A 133 9.28 6.92 -46.60
CA TYR A 133 10.51 6.77 -47.39
C TYR A 133 10.52 5.48 -48.21
N ARG A 134 10.05 4.37 -47.64
CA ARG A 134 9.93 3.08 -48.35
C ARG A 134 9.03 3.19 -49.58
N LEU A 135 7.85 3.81 -49.43
CA LEU A 135 6.91 4.03 -50.53
C LEU A 135 7.48 4.96 -51.60
N ASN A 136 8.15 6.05 -51.20
CA ASN A 136 8.77 6.97 -52.16
C ASN A 136 9.88 6.30 -52.97
N ILE A 137 10.73 5.48 -52.33
CA ILE A 137 11.77 4.71 -53.03
C ILE A 137 11.12 3.75 -54.02
N GLN A 138 10.09 3.01 -53.60
CA GLN A 138 9.38 2.07 -54.45
C GLN A 138 8.72 2.75 -55.66
N GLN A 139 8.11 3.93 -55.47
CA GLN A 139 7.53 4.72 -56.56
C GLN A 139 8.59 5.22 -57.55
N GLU A 140 9.73 5.70 -57.06
CA GLU A 140 10.84 6.12 -57.93
C GLU A 140 11.42 4.93 -58.70
N GLU A 141 11.58 3.76 -58.08
CA GLU A 141 11.99 2.52 -58.75
C GLU A 141 11.02 2.13 -59.88
N GLU A 142 9.70 2.13 -59.60
CA GLU A 142 8.67 1.87 -60.61
C GLU A 142 8.73 2.88 -61.77
N ARG A 143 8.92 4.17 -61.45
CA ARG A 143 9.07 5.24 -62.44
C ARG A 143 10.32 5.04 -63.31
N PHE A 144 11.46 4.70 -62.71
CA PHE A 144 12.69 4.40 -63.46
C PHE A 144 12.53 3.14 -64.32
N GLN A 145 11.81 2.14 -63.81
CA GLN A 145 11.56 0.90 -64.52
C GLN A 145 10.66 1.12 -65.74
N LEU A 146 9.59 1.89 -65.61
CA LEU A 146 8.74 2.30 -66.74
C LEU A 146 9.55 3.06 -67.80
N LYS A 147 10.37 4.03 -67.38
CA LYS A 147 11.22 4.80 -68.31
C LYS A 147 12.22 3.91 -69.05
N ARG A 148 12.76 2.89 -68.37
CA ARG A 148 13.63 1.89 -68.99
C ARG A 148 12.87 1.02 -69.99
N GLU A 149 11.67 0.57 -69.67
CA GLU A 149 10.83 -0.23 -70.57
C GLU A 149 10.38 0.55 -71.80
N GLU A 150 10.01 1.83 -71.64
CA GLU A 150 9.71 2.75 -72.74
C GLU A 150 10.94 2.94 -73.63
N PHE A 151 12.11 3.16 -73.04
CA PHE A 151 13.36 3.28 -73.79
C PHE A 151 13.71 2.01 -74.56
N GLU A 152 13.63 0.85 -73.92
CA GLU A 152 13.84 -0.47 -74.54
C GLU A 152 12.83 -0.74 -75.68
N ARG A 153 11.58 -0.29 -75.52
CA ARG A 153 10.56 -0.38 -76.57
C ARG A 153 10.88 0.51 -77.75
N ALA A 154 11.18 1.79 -77.51
CA ALA A 154 11.55 2.73 -78.56
C ALA A 154 12.83 2.28 -79.29
N ARG A 155 13.79 1.73 -78.56
CA ARG A 155 14.99 1.11 -79.13
C ARG A 155 14.65 -0.07 -80.03
N ARG A 156 13.78 -1.00 -79.60
CA ARG A 156 13.31 -2.13 -80.43
C ARG A 156 12.57 -1.66 -81.68
N GLU A 157 11.66 -0.69 -81.55
CA GLU A 157 10.94 -0.10 -82.69
C GLU A 157 11.92 0.55 -83.69
N TRP A 158 12.96 1.23 -83.20
CA TRP A 158 14.02 1.79 -84.04
C TRP A 158 14.86 0.71 -84.72
N GLU A 159 15.29 -0.33 -84.00
CA GLU A 159 16.01 -1.49 -84.56
C GLU A 159 15.16 -2.22 -85.62
N GLU A 160 13.85 -2.41 -85.40
CA GLU A 160 12.91 -2.96 -86.38
C GLU A 160 12.73 -2.03 -87.60
N SER A 161 12.76 -0.72 -87.41
CA SER A 161 12.70 0.25 -88.52
C SER A 161 13.94 0.18 -89.41
N LEU A 162 15.12 -0.09 -88.83
CA LEU A 162 16.39 -0.28 -89.54
C LEU A 162 16.42 -1.58 -90.35
N THR A 163 15.84 -2.66 -89.83
CA THR A 163 15.73 -3.92 -90.56
C THR A 163 14.71 -3.84 -91.70
N LYS A 164 13.62 -3.08 -91.54
CA LYS A 164 12.64 -2.79 -92.61
C LYS A 164 13.14 -1.85 -93.70
N THR A 165 14.07 -0.94 -93.41
CA THR A 165 14.59 0.06 -94.38
C THR A 165 15.80 -0.42 -95.18
N GLY A 166 16.19 -1.71 -95.08
CA GLY A 166 17.17 -2.32 -95.99
C GLY A 166 18.61 -1.83 -95.82
N PHE A 167 18.99 -1.31 -94.66
CA PHE A 167 20.36 -0.84 -94.39
C PHE A 167 21.26 -1.91 -93.74
N ALA A 168 20.69 -2.96 -93.14
CA ALA A 168 21.44 -4.01 -92.46
C ALA A 168 22.25 -4.91 -93.44
N ASP A 169 21.89 -4.98 -94.72
CA ASP A 169 22.62 -5.74 -95.74
C ASP A 169 23.89 -5.01 -96.25
N GLN A 170 24.12 -3.74 -95.86
CA GLN A 170 25.18 -2.91 -96.44
C GLN A 170 26.45 -2.80 -95.57
N ILE A 171 26.42 -3.25 -94.31
CA ILE A 171 27.59 -3.21 -93.41
C ILE A 171 28.27 -4.60 -93.29
N GLY A 172 27.59 -5.69 -93.66
CA GLY A 172 28.15 -7.05 -93.64
C GLY A 172 29.00 -7.45 -94.85
N SER A 173 29.16 -6.60 -95.87
CA SER A 173 29.96 -6.89 -97.08
C SER A 173 31.29 -6.14 -97.16
N LEU A 174 31.72 -5.49 -96.06
CA LEU A 174 33.03 -4.85 -95.93
C LEU A 174 33.87 -5.48 -94.81
N THR A 175 33.97 -6.81 -94.85
CA THR A 175 35.13 -7.66 -94.50
C THR A 175 34.96 -8.98 -95.23
#